data_AF-A0A8E0FPL6-F1
#
_entry.id   AF-A0A8E0FPL6-F1
#
_cell.length_a   1.000
_cell.length_b   1.000
_cell.length_c   1.000
_cell.angle_alpha   90.00
_cell.angle_beta   90.00
_cell.angle_gamma   90.00
#
_symmetry.space_group_name_H-M   'P 1'
#
loop_
_entity.id
_entity.type
_entity.pdbx_description
1 polymer ?
#
loop_
_entity_poly.entity_id
_entity_poly.type
_entity_poly.pdbx_seq_one_letter_code
_entity_poly.pdbx_strand_id
1 'polypeptide(L)'
;MKLAAGEPPARGGYPASVFDSLPRLLERPGPTLKGSITAFYTVLLEGEDESDPLGDEIRSILDGHIYLSRKLAGQGHYPAINVLKSVSRVFGQVTDEKHRDNAARVRKILTTLEDLQVFIDLGEYRAGQNAENDFAMNARPKLTNWLKQSVNEKMPMSETLKELERIVK
;
A
#
# COMPACT_ATOMS: atom_id res chain seq x y z
N MET A 1 -31.33 -2.59 7.89
CA MET A 1 -30.53 -3.27 6.85
C MET A 1 -31.40 -3.33 5.59
N LYS A 2 -31.00 -2.74 4.46
CA LYS A 2 -31.91 -2.45 3.33
C LYS A 2 -32.45 -3.69 2.58
N LEU A 3 -31.82 -4.86 2.74
CA LEU A 3 -32.39 -6.15 2.38
C LEU A 3 -33.71 -6.44 3.11
N ALA A 4 -33.81 -6.04 4.38
CA ALA A 4 -35.05 -6.16 5.15
C ALA A 4 -36.13 -5.13 4.72
N ALA A 5 -35.77 -4.15 3.89
CA ALA A 5 -36.70 -3.22 3.24
C ALA A 5 -37.12 -3.68 1.82
N GLY A 6 -36.68 -4.86 1.39
CA GLY A 6 -37.11 -5.49 0.12
C GLY A 6 -36.29 -5.12 -1.11
N GLU A 7 -35.16 -4.42 -0.97
CA GLU A 7 -34.27 -4.18 -2.13
C GLU A 7 -33.58 -5.50 -2.56
N PRO A 8 -33.63 -5.86 -3.85
CA PRO A 8 -32.94 -7.04 -4.34
C PRO A 8 -31.42 -6.89 -4.23
N PRO A 9 -30.67 -8.00 -4.00
CA PRO A 9 -29.22 -7.95 -4.04
C PRO A 9 -28.75 -7.59 -5.46
N ALA A 10 -27.79 -6.67 -5.54
CA ALA A 10 -27.14 -6.28 -6.78
C ALA A 10 -25.78 -7.00 -6.90
N ARG A 11 -24.68 -6.34 -6.55
CA ARG A 11 -23.32 -6.88 -6.67
C ARG A 11 -22.85 -7.42 -5.32
N GLY A 12 -22.29 -8.63 -5.29
CA GLY A 12 -21.71 -9.23 -4.08
C GLY A 12 -22.71 -9.38 -2.91
N GLY A 13 -24.01 -9.52 -3.19
CA GLY A 13 -25.04 -9.60 -2.14
C GLY A 13 -25.47 -8.26 -1.53
N TYR A 14 -24.88 -7.14 -1.94
CA TYR A 14 -25.24 -5.81 -1.46
C TYR A 14 -26.38 -5.18 -2.30
N PRO A 15 -27.38 -4.52 -1.67
CA PRO A 15 -28.36 -3.71 -2.38
C PRO A 15 -27.70 -2.55 -3.14
N ALA A 16 -28.30 -2.15 -4.27
CA ALA A 16 -27.79 -1.04 -5.11
C ALA A 16 -27.58 0.26 -4.31
N SER A 17 -28.49 0.54 -3.37
CA SER A 17 -28.47 1.77 -2.60
C SER A 17 -27.34 1.88 -1.56
N VAL A 18 -26.58 0.79 -1.32
CA VAL A 18 -25.32 0.84 -0.59
C VAL A 18 -24.28 1.59 -1.43
N PHE A 19 -24.13 1.21 -2.70
CA PHE A 19 -23.20 1.83 -3.63
C PHE A 19 -23.55 3.30 -3.87
N ASP A 20 -24.84 3.64 -4.01
CA ASP A 20 -25.28 5.05 -4.15
C ASP A 20 -24.91 5.92 -2.94
N SER A 21 -24.82 5.33 -1.75
CA SER A 21 -24.55 6.05 -0.51
C SER A 21 -23.06 6.28 -0.23
N LEU A 22 -22.18 5.48 -0.85
CA LEU A 22 -20.74 5.53 -0.62
C LEU A 22 -20.13 6.88 -1.03
N PRO A 23 -20.30 7.38 -2.27
CA PRO A 23 -19.70 8.67 -2.66
C PRO A 23 -20.14 9.80 -1.73
N ARG A 24 -21.43 9.84 -1.36
CA ARG A 24 -21.99 10.86 -0.48
C ARG A 24 -21.32 10.91 0.90
N LEU A 25 -20.81 9.79 1.39
CA LEU A 25 -20.04 9.74 2.64
C LEU A 25 -18.56 10.05 2.42
N LEU A 26 -17.95 9.41 1.41
CA LEU A 26 -16.51 9.41 1.17
C LEU A 26 -15.99 10.73 0.58
N GLU A 27 -16.86 11.52 -0.06
CA GLU A 27 -16.50 12.82 -0.65
C GLU A 27 -16.65 14.01 0.33
N ARG A 28 -17.08 13.76 1.58
CA ARG A 28 -17.23 14.83 2.59
C ARG A 28 -15.89 15.35 3.14
N PRO A 29 -14.87 14.51 3.39
CA PRO A 29 -13.54 14.98 3.73
C PRO A 29 -12.89 15.72 2.56
N GLY A 30 -11.90 16.56 2.87
CA GLY A 30 -11.19 17.34 1.85
C GLY A 30 -10.73 18.70 2.37
N PRO A 31 -9.98 19.44 1.53
CA PRO A 31 -9.58 20.81 1.83
C PRO A 31 -10.76 21.79 1.67
N THR A 32 -10.77 22.83 2.49
CA THR A 32 -11.66 23.98 2.40
C THR A 32 -10.83 25.26 2.47
N LEU A 33 -11.47 26.42 2.25
CA LEU A 33 -10.79 27.71 2.36
C LEU A 33 -10.20 28.01 3.76
N LYS A 34 -10.67 27.35 4.82
CA LYS A 34 -10.31 27.66 6.22
C LYS A 34 -9.74 26.48 7.01
N GLY A 35 -9.57 25.32 6.37
CA GLY A 35 -9.13 24.10 7.05
C GLY A 35 -9.32 22.87 6.17
N SER A 36 -9.01 21.70 6.70
CA SER A 36 -9.09 20.45 5.94
C SER A 36 -9.47 19.29 6.84
N ILE A 37 -10.10 18.27 6.24
CA ILE A 37 -10.32 16.97 6.88
C ILE A 37 -9.61 15.91 6.05
N THR A 38 -8.65 15.21 6.65
CA THR A 38 -8.03 14.00 6.09
C THR A 38 -8.68 12.80 6.74
N ALA A 39 -9.24 11.89 5.94
CA ALA A 39 -9.96 10.72 6.44
C ALA A 39 -9.22 9.42 6.10
N PHE A 40 -9.29 8.46 7.03
CA PHE A 40 -8.86 7.09 6.83
C PHE A 40 -10.07 6.18 7.00
N TYR A 41 -10.30 5.31 6.02
CA TYR A 41 -11.39 4.34 6.02
C TYR A 41 -10.82 2.94 6.05
N THR A 42 -11.15 2.16 7.07
CA THR A 42 -10.74 0.76 7.16
C THR A 42 -11.76 -0.12 6.46
N VAL A 43 -11.30 -0.89 5.48
CA VAL A 43 -12.11 -1.88 4.76
C VAL A 43 -11.63 -3.27 5.15
N LEU A 44 -12.54 -4.13 5.60
CA LEU A 44 -12.24 -5.51 5.93
C LEU A 44 -12.51 -6.38 4.70
N LEU A 45 -11.46 -7.01 4.17
CA LEU A 45 -11.54 -7.94 3.06
C LEU A 45 -11.65 -9.38 3.59
N GLU A 46 -12.50 -10.20 2.96
CA GLU A 46 -12.68 -11.61 3.32
C GLU A 46 -11.42 -12.45 3.00
N GLY A 47 -10.79 -12.20 1.85
CA GLY A 47 -9.53 -12.83 1.41
C GLY A 47 -8.52 -11.82 0.83
N GLU A 48 -7.25 -12.21 0.71
CA GLU A 48 -6.24 -11.35 0.05
C GLU A 48 -6.40 -11.28 -1.47
N ASP A 49 -6.85 -12.39 -2.07
CA ASP A 49 -7.00 -12.56 -3.52
C ASP A 49 -8.47 -12.69 -3.95
N GLU A 50 -9.40 -12.48 -3.02
CA GLU A 50 -10.83 -12.48 -3.32
C GLU A 50 -11.27 -11.11 -3.82
N SER A 51 -12.00 -11.09 -4.94
CA SER A 51 -12.66 -9.87 -5.41
C SER A 51 -13.77 -9.52 -4.42
N ASP A 52 -13.62 -8.38 -3.76
CA ASP A 52 -14.65 -7.76 -2.94
C ASP A 52 -15.24 -6.57 -3.72
N PRO A 53 -16.46 -6.69 -4.26
CA PRO A 53 -17.10 -5.61 -5.00
C PRO A 53 -17.23 -4.32 -4.21
N LEU A 54 -17.39 -4.41 -2.88
CA LEU A 54 -17.49 -3.24 -2.01
C LEU A 54 -16.11 -2.58 -1.83
N GLY A 55 -15.09 -3.39 -1.55
CA GLY A 55 -13.71 -2.93 -1.47
C GLY A 55 -13.20 -2.31 -2.77
N ASP A 56 -13.56 -2.88 -3.92
CA ASP A 56 -13.21 -2.35 -5.24
C ASP A 56 -13.91 -1.02 -5.53
N GLU A 57 -15.21 -0.89 -5.18
CA GLU A 57 -15.93 0.39 -5.31
C GLU A 57 -15.29 1.48 -4.43
N ILE A 58 -15.04 1.18 -3.14
CA ILE A 58 -14.41 2.14 -2.21
C ILE A 58 -13.02 2.56 -2.73
N ARG A 59 -12.23 1.61 -3.24
CA ARG A 59 -10.91 1.89 -3.83
C ARG A 59 -11.00 2.75 -5.08
N SER A 60 -12.08 2.64 -5.85
CA SER A 60 -12.29 3.48 -7.03
C SER A 60 -12.52 4.96 -6.66
N ILE A 61 -13.26 5.19 -5.57
CA ILE A 61 -13.65 6.52 -5.07
C ILE A 61 -12.50 7.22 -4.33
N LEU A 62 -11.75 6.49 -3.47
CA LEU A 62 -10.72 7.10 -2.62
C LEU A 62 -9.44 7.53 -3.39
N ASP A 63 -8.75 8.51 -2.83
CA ASP A 63 -7.49 9.08 -3.36
C ASP A 63 -6.24 8.21 -3.09
N GLY A 64 -6.42 6.97 -2.65
CA GLY A 64 -5.34 6.05 -2.32
C GLY A 64 -5.80 4.92 -1.42
N HIS A 65 -4.91 3.97 -1.19
CA HIS A 65 -5.14 2.87 -0.26
C HIS A 65 -3.82 2.34 0.29
N ILE A 66 -3.88 1.86 1.52
CA ILE A 66 -2.81 1.13 2.20
C ILE A 66 -3.30 -0.30 2.37
N TYR A 67 -2.63 -1.24 1.73
CA TYR A 67 -2.97 -2.65 1.78
C TYR A 67 -2.17 -3.36 2.86
N LEU A 68 -2.85 -4.02 3.81
CA LEU A 68 -2.21 -4.77 4.89
C LEU A 68 -2.17 -6.26 4.53
N SER A 69 -0.99 -6.87 4.57
CA SER A 69 -0.79 -8.28 4.21
C SER A 69 -0.70 -9.19 5.44
N ARG A 70 -1.51 -10.24 5.43
CA ARG A 70 -1.45 -11.38 6.36
C ARG A 70 -0.10 -12.10 6.26
N LYS A 71 0.48 -12.22 5.06
CA LYS A 71 1.82 -12.81 4.86
C LYS A 71 2.90 -12.03 5.62
N LEU A 72 2.92 -10.71 5.51
CA LEU A 72 3.85 -9.84 6.25
C LEU A 72 3.61 -9.92 7.76
N ALA A 73 2.33 -9.87 8.18
CA ALA A 73 1.96 -10.00 9.59
C ALA A 73 2.43 -11.32 10.20
N GLY A 74 2.27 -12.45 9.49
CA GLY A 74 2.74 -13.78 9.92
C GLY A 74 4.26 -13.90 10.03
N GLN A 75 5.01 -13.04 9.34
CA GLN A 75 6.47 -12.93 9.45
C GLN A 75 6.94 -11.99 10.57
N GLY A 76 6.01 -11.40 11.33
CA GLY A 76 6.33 -10.39 12.34
C GLY A 76 6.74 -9.04 11.75
N HIS A 77 6.41 -8.77 10.49
CA HIS A 77 6.68 -7.49 9.83
C HIS A 77 5.57 -6.49 10.16
N TYR A 78 5.87 -5.49 11.00
CA TYR A 78 4.93 -4.44 11.37
C TYR A 78 5.53 -3.04 11.19
N PRO A 79 4.77 -2.08 10.61
CA PRO A 79 3.41 -2.23 10.06
C PRO A 79 3.36 -3.18 8.85
N ALA A 80 2.33 -4.03 8.76
CA ALA A 80 2.24 -5.09 7.75
C ALA A 80 1.81 -4.57 6.36
N ILE A 81 2.38 -3.45 5.91
CA ILE A 81 1.98 -2.75 4.69
C ILE A 81 2.64 -3.41 3.47
N ASN A 82 1.83 -3.90 2.53
CA ASN A 82 2.34 -4.26 1.21
C ASN A 82 2.47 -2.99 0.36
N VAL A 83 3.70 -2.48 0.25
CA VAL A 83 4.01 -1.24 -0.49
C VAL A 83 3.65 -1.35 -1.97
N LEU A 84 3.85 -2.51 -2.60
CA LEU A 84 3.60 -2.72 -4.03
C LEU A 84 2.10 -2.75 -4.34
N LYS A 85 1.28 -3.31 -3.44
CA LYS A 85 -0.20 -3.26 -3.48
C LYS A 85 -0.80 -1.96 -2.93
N SER A 86 0.02 -0.97 -2.53
CA SER A 86 -0.44 0.31 -1.95
C SER A 86 -0.09 1.51 -2.85
N VAL A 87 -0.92 2.55 -2.77
CA VAL A 87 -0.72 3.79 -3.55
C VAL A 87 -1.36 5.00 -2.88
N SER A 88 -0.74 6.16 -3.06
CA SER A 88 -1.34 7.48 -2.82
C SER A 88 -1.43 8.23 -4.15
N ARG A 89 -2.64 8.56 -4.62
CA ARG A 89 -2.86 9.23 -5.91
C ARG A 89 -2.40 10.70 -5.89
N VAL A 90 -2.32 11.30 -4.71
CA VAL A 90 -1.82 12.67 -4.52
C VAL A 90 -0.29 12.74 -4.35
N PHE A 91 0.40 11.60 -4.25
CA PHE A 91 1.85 11.54 -4.02
C PHE A 91 2.64 12.48 -4.94
N GLY A 92 2.35 12.46 -6.24
CA GLY A 92 3.03 13.28 -7.23
C GLY A 92 2.83 14.80 -7.07
N GLN A 93 1.78 15.23 -6.36
CA GLN A 93 1.42 16.63 -6.14
C GLN A 93 2.00 17.18 -4.83
N VAL A 94 2.33 16.30 -3.88
CA VAL A 94 2.77 16.67 -2.52
C VAL A 94 4.25 16.37 -2.27
N THR A 95 5.00 15.99 -3.31
CA THR A 95 6.41 15.59 -3.20
C THR A 95 7.26 16.26 -4.28
N ASP A 96 8.53 16.51 -3.96
CA ASP A 96 9.51 17.01 -4.92
C ASP A 96 10.04 15.90 -5.85
N GLU A 97 10.78 16.28 -6.88
CA GLU A 97 11.36 15.34 -7.86
C GLU A 97 12.29 14.32 -7.21
N LYS A 98 13.20 14.76 -6.34
CA LYS A 98 14.16 13.87 -5.67
C LYS A 98 13.48 12.80 -4.81
N HIS A 99 12.42 13.18 -4.09
CA HIS A 99 11.61 12.24 -3.32
C HIS A 99 10.93 11.22 -4.24
N ARG A 100 10.32 11.67 -5.34
CA ARG A 100 9.65 10.79 -6.31
C ARG A 100 10.61 9.79 -6.93
N ASP A 101 11.80 10.23 -7.33
CA ASP A 101 12.83 9.37 -7.93
C ASP A 101 13.32 8.31 -6.95
N ASN A 102 13.63 8.70 -5.71
CA ASN A 102 14.07 7.75 -4.69
C ASN A 102 12.96 6.75 -4.35
N ALA A 103 11.70 7.20 -4.24
CA ALA A 103 10.58 6.30 -3.99
C ALA A 103 10.37 5.30 -5.14
N ALA A 104 10.48 5.75 -6.40
CA ALA A 104 10.39 4.88 -7.56
C ALA A 104 11.51 3.83 -7.57
N ARG A 105 12.74 4.21 -7.22
CA ARG A 105 13.88 3.28 -7.10
C ARG A 105 13.67 2.25 -5.99
N VAL A 106 13.14 2.65 -4.82
CA VAL A 106 12.78 1.69 -3.77
C VAL A 106 11.69 0.72 -4.23
N ARG A 107 10.64 1.20 -4.92
CA ARG A 107 9.61 0.32 -5.48
C ARG A 107 10.20 -0.66 -6.49
N LYS A 108 11.14 -0.22 -7.33
CA LYS A 108 11.88 -1.10 -8.25
C LYS A 108 12.63 -2.20 -7.50
N ILE A 109 13.36 -1.86 -6.43
CA ILE A 109 14.05 -2.86 -5.58
C ILE A 109 13.05 -3.87 -5.00
N LEU A 110 11.90 -3.39 -4.49
CA LEU A 110 10.87 -4.28 -3.94
C LEU A 110 10.31 -5.23 -4.99
N THR A 111 10.03 -4.75 -6.20
CA THR A 111 9.57 -5.60 -7.31
C THR A 111 10.62 -6.64 -7.69
N THR A 112 11.89 -6.23 -7.85
CA THR A 112 12.99 -7.17 -8.12
C THR A 112 13.10 -8.23 -7.01
N LEU A 113 12.91 -7.86 -5.75
CA LEU A 113 12.93 -8.81 -4.62
C LEU A 113 11.75 -9.79 -4.65
N GLU A 114 10.55 -9.36 -5.05
CA GLU A 114 9.38 -10.23 -5.19
C GLU A 114 9.60 -11.24 -6.34
N ASP A 115 10.08 -10.77 -7.48
CA ASP A 115 10.41 -11.63 -8.64
C ASP A 115 11.51 -12.63 -8.29
N LEU A 116 12.54 -12.20 -7.56
CA LEU A 116 13.64 -13.06 -7.12
C LEU A 116 13.25 -14.10 -6.08
N GLN A 117 12.19 -13.86 -5.30
CA GLN A 117 11.79 -14.79 -4.25
C GLN A 117 11.49 -16.18 -4.83
N VAL A 118 10.87 -16.26 -6.01
CA VAL A 118 10.60 -17.53 -6.71
C VAL A 118 11.91 -18.28 -7.02
N PHE A 119 12.90 -17.60 -7.58
CA PHE A 119 14.20 -18.20 -7.91
C PHE A 119 14.98 -18.62 -6.66
N ILE A 120 14.86 -17.86 -5.57
CA ILE A 120 15.48 -18.21 -4.29
C ILE A 120 14.83 -19.48 -3.71
N ASP A 121 13.51 -19.55 -3.72
CA ASP A 121 12.75 -20.69 -3.20
C ASP A 121 13.05 -21.99 -3.99
N LEU A 122 13.33 -21.87 -5.29
CA LEU A 122 13.76 -22.97 -6.15
C LEU A 122 15.28 -23.28 -6.08
N GLY A 123 16.07 -22.46 -5.37
CA GLY A 123 17.52 -22.61 -5.28
C GLY A 123 18.29 -22.24 -6.56
N GLU A 124 17.67 -21.48 -7.46
CA GLU A 124 18.23 -21.11 -8.77
C GLU A 124 18.97 -19.77 -8.76
N TYR A 125 18.80 -18.96 -7.71
CA TYR A 125 19.51 -17.68 -7.58
C TYR A 125 21.03 -17.88 -7.46
N ARG A 126 21.80 -17.19 -8.32
CA ARG A 126 23.26 -17.16 -8.27
C ARG A 126 23.77 -15.73 -8.30
N ALA A 127 24.53 -15.36 -7.26
CA ALA A 127 25.15 -14.05 -7.18
C ALA A 127 26.12 -13.81 -8.34
N GLY A 128 26.17 -12.56 -8.84
CA GLY A 128 27.09 -12.12 -9.90
C GLY A 128 26.58 -12.31 -11.32
N GLN A 129 25.38 -12.87 -11.52
CA GLN A 129 24.79 -13.03 -12.86
C GLN A 129 24.06 -11.78 -13.35
N ASN A 130 23.49 -11.00 -12.42
CA ASN A 130 22.75 -9.81 -12.74
C ASN A 130 22.95 -8.77 -11.64
N ALA A 131 23.58 -7.64 -12.01
CA ALA A 131 23.92 -6.58 -11.08
C ALA A 131 22.70 -5.94 -10.39
N GLU A 132 21.54 -5.90 -11.07
CA GLU A 132 20.30 -5.39 -10.49
C GLU A 132 19.77 -6.33 -9.41
N ASN A 133 19.81 -7.64 -9.68
CA ASN A 133 19.39 -8.66 -8.72
C ASN A 133 20.31 -8.68 -7.50
N ASP A 134 21.62 -8.61 -7.73
CA ASP A 134 22.62 -8.55 -6.68
C ASP A 134 22.43 -7.30 -5.81
N PHE A 135 22.18 -6.15 -6.43
CA PHE A 135 21.90 -4.90 -5.71
C PHE A 135 20.65 -5.02 -4.84
N ALA A 136 19.55 -5.54 -5.40
CA ALA A 136 18.30 -5.72 -4.67
C ALA A 136 18.49 -6.66 -3.47
N MET A 137 19.18 -7.78 -3.66
CA MET A 137 19.48 -8.75 -2.61
C MET A 137 20.36 -8.16 -1.50
N ASN A 138 21.36 -7.36 -1.85
CA ASN A 138 22.19 -6.65 -0.88
C ASN A 138 21.40 -5.59 -0.10
N ALA A 139 20.44 -4.91 -0.74
CA ALA A 139 19.59 -3.91 -0.10
C ALA A 139 18.51 -4.52 0.80
N ARG A 140 18.12 -5.78 0.57
CA ARG A 140 17.00 -6.46 1.24
C ARG A 140 17.00 -6.33 2.77
N PRO A 141 18.09 -6.60 3.51
CA PRO A 141 18.06 -6.55 4.97
C PRO A 141 17.79 -5.14 5.50
N LYS A 142 18.45 -4.14 4.91
CA LYS A 142 18.29 -2.73 5.29
C LYS A 142 16.89 -2.22 4.96
N LEU A 143 16.40 -2.50 3.75
CA LEU A 143 15.05 -2.12 3.33
C LEU A 143 13.98 -2.79 4.19
N THR A 144 14.11 -4.10 4.47
CA THR A 144 13.16 -4.83 5.32
C THR A 144 13.12 -4.26 6.74
N ASN A 145 14.27 -3.88 7.30
CA ASN A 145 14.31 -3.26 8.62
C ASN A 145 13.73 -1.84 8.60
N TRP A 146 13.98 -1.06 7.56
CA TRP A 146 13.45 0.30 7.43
C TRP A 146 11.93 0.35 7.24
N LEU A 147 11.35 -0.67 6.59
CA LEU A 147 9.89 -0.79 6.43
C LEU A 147 9.18 -1.24 7.72
N LYS A 148 9.92 -1.77 8.70
CA LYS A 148 9.38 -2.08 10.03
C LYS A 148 9.54 -0.88 10.95
N GLN A 149 8.54 -0.65 11.79
CA GLN A 149 8.56 0.45 12.74
C GLN A 149 7.75 0.08 13.99
N SER A 150 8.32 0.31 15.17
CA SER A 150 7.62 0.11 16.43
C SER A 150 6.56 1.19 16.66
N VAL A 151 5.49 0.88 17.40
CA VAL A 151 4.41 1.84 17.74
C VAL A 151 4.91 3.06 18.53
N ASN A 152 6.03 2.91 19.25
CA ASN A 152 6.64 3.98 20.04
C ASN A 152 7.77 4.70 19.29
N GLU A 153 8.12 4.22 18.09
CA GLU A 153 9.16 4.80 17.27
C GLU A 153 8.57 5.86 16.36
N LYS A 154 9.18 7.06 16.37
CA LYS A 154 8.79 8.17 15.50
C LYS A 154 9.97 8.56 14.65
N MET A 155 9.76 8.64 13.34
CA MET A 155 10.77 9.11 12.39
C MET A 155 10.27 10.39 11.73
N PRO A 156 10.93 11.54 11.95
CA PRO A 156 10.61 12.77 11.25
C PRO A 156 10.73 12.61 9.72
N MET A 157 9.99 13.43 8.96
CA MET A 157 10.02 13.39 7.49
C MET A 157 11.44 13.59 6.93
N SER A 158 12.21 14.49 7.53
CA SER A 158 13.59 14.76 7.11
C SER A 158 14.52 13.56 7.30
N GLU A 159 14.32 12.74 8.34
CA GLU A 159 15.07 11.51 8.57
C GLU A 159 14.59 10.39 7.65
N THR A 160 13.28 10.27 7.46
CA THR A 160 12.66 9.32 6.53
C THR A 160 13.22 9.48 5.12
N LEU A 161 13.31 10.72 4.62
CA LEU A 161 13.86 11.02 3.30
C LEU A 161 15.36 10.74 3.19
N LYS A 162 16.13 10.96 4.26
CA LYS A 162 17.56 10.62 4.29
C LYS A 162 17.77 9.12 4.21
N GLU A 163 17.00 8.33 4.95
CA GLU A 163 17.09 6.87 4.88
C GLU A 163 16.62 6.32 3.53
N LEU A 164 15.55 6.88 2.97
CA LEU A 164 15.10 6.57 1.62
C LEU A 164 16.24 6.76 0.59
N GLU A 165 16.95 7.90 0.66
CA GLU A 165 18.10 8.17 -0.19
C GLU A 165 19.28 7.20 0.06
N ARG A 166 19.50 6.78 1.31
CA ARG A 166 20.55 5.82 1.67
C ARG A 166 20.25 4.38 1.26
N ILE A 167 19.00 4.02 1.00
CA ILE A 167 18.61 2.67 0.55
C ILE A 167 18.85 2.53 -0.95
N VAL A 168 18.67 3.61 -1.71
CA VAL A 168 18.82 3.61 -3.18
C VAL A 168 20.23 3.98 -3.64
N LYS A 169 21.15 4.29 -2.73
CA LYS A 169 22.57 4.49 -3.02
C LYS A 169 23.33 3.20 -2.77
#